data_AF-A0A9W9Y5V3-F1
#
_entry.id   AF-A0A9W9Y5V3-F1
#
_cell.length_a   1.000
_cell.length_b   1.000
_cell.length_c   1.000
_cell.angle_alpha   90.00
_cell.angle_beta   90.00
_cell.angle_gamma   90.00
#
_symmetry.space_group_name_H-M   'P 1'
#
loop_
_entity.id
_entity.type
_entity.pdbx_description
1 polymer ?
#
loop_
_entity_poly.entity_id
_entity_poly.type
_entity_poly.pdbx_seq_one_letter_code
_entity_poly.pdbx_strand_id
1 'polypeptide(L)'
;MAPRDGLVHPKEYDIKDSNVELIGTDLDHRVKYNSARTEPAWQTIPKAPGLTIWRIENFQVVPWPKEKTGEFYDGDSYIVLHTYKVGDDKLGHDIFFWLGSKTTQDEAGVAAYKTVELDEFLHGAAIQYREVQQHPSDEFLALFRNYGIRSGGVRSGFTHVEPEALPDVLTLLRVFKHPGIARVDSLIVHEVEPTWESLDENDVFVLDKGDKIWVWQGKKCSPMEKAKAAQVVNDMTQAKHVNVEVLSQLESRSKIFVDLLGGRDVAPSILEAPRPGRFAKRGTDDSARPRKLFRLSDASGELSFDLVKNGERVDRSDLDGDDVFLYDTGNRIWVWQGSGASAREKAMWLKVAQCYVRKIQESHESPEAYLTPISKVAQGYESPAFFKALEV
;
A
#
# COMPACT_ATOMS: atom_id res chain seq x y z
N MET A 1 -35.51 41.83 11.58
CA MET A 1 -34.32 40.96 11.50
C MET A 1 -34.04 40.47 12.90
N ALA A 2 -34.24 39.17 13.14
CA ALA A 2 -33.94 38.56 14.44
C ALA A 2 -32.41 38.56 14.67
N PRO A 3 -31.95 38.74 15.93
CA PRO A 3 -30.53 38.69 16.26
C PRO A 3 -30.00 37.25 16.13
N ARG A 4 -28.68 37.11 15.99
CA ARG A 4 -27.93 35.88 15.73
C ARG A 4 -27.94 34.90 16.92
N ASP A 5 -29.11 34.46 17.37
CA ASP A 5 -29.24 33.39 18.35
C ASP A 5 -29.01 32.04 17.67
N GLY A 6 -27.80 31.48 17.85
CA GLY A 6 -27.51 30.10 17.45
C GLY A 6 -26.07 29.81 17.00
N LEU A 7 -25.23 30.82 16.79
CA LEU A 7 -23.80 30.60 16.47
C LEU A 7 -22.97 30.68 17.75
N VAL A 8 -22.94 29.58 18.50
CA VAL A 8 -21.95 29.39 19.55
C VAL A 8 -20.63 29.07 18.86
N HIS A 9 -19.66 29.99 18.92
CA HIS A 9 -18.29 29.63 18.58
C HIS A 9 -17.86 28.47 19.51
N PRO A 10 -17.19 27.43 18.97
CA PRO A 10 -16.48 26.47 19.81
C PRO A 10 -15.61 27.24 20.81
N LYS A 11 -15.46 26.74 22.04
CA LYS A 11 -14.52 27.34 23.01
C LYS A 11 -13.18 27.57 22.30
N GLU A 12 -12.72 28.82 22.28
CA GLU A 12 -11.39 29.14 21.78
C GLU A 12 -10.38 28.33 22.60
N TYR A 13 -9.73 27.39 21.94
CA TYR A 13 -8.70 26.56 22.52
C TYR A 13 -7.45 27.44 22.67
N ASP A 14 -6.95 27.63 23.89
CA ASP A 14 -5.69 28.32 24.08
C ASP A 14 -4.57 27.43 23.53
N ILE A 15 -3.95 27.86 22.43
CA ILE A 15 -2.83 27.15 21.80
C ILE A 15 -1.67 26.94 22.79
N LYS A 16 -1.57 27.75 23.85
CA LYS A 16 -0.57 27.59 24.92
C LYS A 16 -0.82 26.38 25.82
N ASP A 17 -2.05 25.87 25.87
CA ASP A 17 -2.42 24.61 26.55
C ASP A 17 -2.31 23.40 25.60
N SER A 18 -1.82 23.61 24.37
CA SER A 18 -1.48 22.51 23.47
C SER A 18 -0.24 21.80 24.01
N ASN A 19 -0.43 20.55 24.44
CA ASN A 19 0.58 19.67 25.05
C ASN A 19 1.69 19.20 24.07
N VAL A 20 2.10 20.06 23.14
CA VAL A 20 3.12 19.77 22.11
C VAL A 20 4.48 19.48 22.74
N GLU A 21 4.77 20.03 23.93
CA GLU A 21 6.03 19.85 24.64
C GLU A 21 6.33 18.40 25.03
N LEU A 22 5.32 17.54 25.11
CA LEU A 22 5.46 16.16 25.61
C LEU A 22 5.46 15.11 24.50
N ILE A 23 5.30 15.51 23.23
CA ILE A 23 5.27 14.57 22.09
C ILE A 23 6.58 13.77 22.02
N GLY A 24 6.48 12.45 22.08
CA GLY A 24 7.58 11.48 22.08
C GLY A 24 8.25 11.23 23.44
N THR A 25 7.73 11.80 24.54
CA THR A 25 8.15 11.43 25.90
C THR A 25 7.54 10.11 26.36
N ASP A 26 8.08 9.47 27.40
CA ASP A 26 7.47 8.29 28.03
C ASP A 26 6.01 8.53 28.44
N LEU A 27 5.65 9.77 28.80
CA LEU A 27 4.28 10.13 29.12
C LEU A 27 3.39 10.14 27.87
N ASP A 28 3.86 10.68 26.75
CA ASP A 28 3.14 10.65 25.47
C ASP A 28 3.03 9.22 24.92
N HIS A 29 4.09 8.41 25.00
CA HIS A 29 4.04 6.98 24.70
C HIS A 29 2.97 6.28 25.55
N ARG A 30 2.94 6.51 26.87
CA ARG A 30 1.89 5.98 27.76
C ARG A 30 0.49 6.49 27.40
N VAL A 31 0.33 7.76 27.05
CA VAL A 31 -0.97 8.34 26.66
C VAL A 31 -1.44 7.77 25.33
N LYS A 32 -0.55 7.68 24.33
CA LYS A 32 -0.81 7.03 23.03
C LYS A 32 -1.15 5.57 23.19
N TYR A 33 -0.40 4.83 24.01
CA TYR A 33 -0.71 3.44 24.34
C TYR A 33 -2.08 3.31 25.02
N ASN A 34 -2.42 4.19 25.95
CA ASN A 34 -3.72 4.20 26.60
C ASN A 34 -4.85 4.55 25.62
N SER A 35 -4.62 5.48 24.69
CA SER A 35 -5.54 5.78 23.58
C SER A 35 -5.71 4.57 22.67
N ALA A 36 -4.60 3.93 22.26
CA ALA A 36 -4.61 2.72 21.45
C ALA A 36 -5.36 1.58 22.14
N ARG A 37 -5.24 1.44 23.47
CA ARG A 37 -6.04 0.46 24.22
C ARG A 37 -7.55 0.68 24.12
N THR A 38 -8.00 1.90 23.86
CA THR A 38 -9.43 2.20 23.68
C THR A 38 -9.92 1.94 22.27
N GLU A 39 -9.04 1.81 21.28
CA GLU A 39 -9.39 1.48 19.89
C GLU A 39 -9.89 0.03 19.80
N PRO A 40 -11.16 -0.20 19.43
CA PRO A 40 -11.73 -1.54 19.36
C PRO A 40 -10.97 -2.46 18.39
N ALA A 41 -10.43 -1.92 17.30
CA ALA A 41 -9.69 -2.70 16.30
C ALA A 41 -8.49 -3.45 16.91
N TRP A 42 -7.73 -2.80 17.80
CA TRP A 42 -6.51 -3.37 18.39
C TRP A 42 -6.79 -4.46 19.43
N GLN A 43 -7.94 -4.39 20.10
CA GLN A 43 -8.36 -5.41 21.07
C GLN A 43 -8.67 -6.76 20.42
N THR A 44 -8.93 -6.77 19.11
CA THR A 44 -9.27 -7.98 18.34
C THR A 44 -8.05 -8.69 17.74
N ILE A 45 -6.84 -8.15 17.94
CA ILE A 45 -5.60 -8.73 17.39
C ILE A 45 -5.37 -10.14 17.97
N PRO A 46 -5.25 -11.17 17.11
CA PRO A 46 -4.96 -12.53 17.57
C PRO A 46 -3.59 -12.63 18.26
N LYS A 47 -3.51 -13.43 19.33
CA LYS A 47 -2.23 -13.78 19.97
C LYS A 47 -1.40 -14.81 19.17
N ALA A 48 -2.01 -15.42 18.16
CA ALA A 48 -1.35 -16.39 17.30
C ALA A 48 -0.81 -15.70 16.03
N PRO A 49 0.27 -16.24 15.43
CA PRO A 49 0.74 -15.79 14.12
C PRO A 49 -0.38 -15.79 13.08
N GLY A 50 -0.37 -14.78 12.21
CA GLY A 50 -1.40 -14.61 11.20
C GLY A 50 -1.42 -13.22 10.59
N LEU A 51 -2.39 -13.03 9.70
CA LEU A 51 -2.64 -11.78 8.99
C LEU A 51 -3.93 -11.16 9.51
N THR A 52 -3.89 -9.88 9.85
CA THR A 52 -5.07 -9.09 10.22
C THR A 52 -5.12 -7.86 9.34
N ILE A 53 -6.29 -7.56 8.77
CA ILE A 53 -6.46 -6.47 7.80
C ILE A 53 -7.62 -5.60 8.28
N TRP A 54 -7.44 -4.29 8.17
CA TRP A 54 -8.46 -3.30 8.42
C TRP A 54 -8.54 -2.33 7.25
N ARG A 55 -9.75 -1.86 6.97
CA ARG A 55 -10.03 -0.78 6.04
C ARG A 55 -10.30 0.49 6.81
N ILE A 56 -9.85 1.63 6.29
CA ILE A 56 -10.19 2.93 6.84
C ILE A 56 -11.55 3.38 6.29
N GLU A 57 -12.50 3.65 7.18
CA GLU A 57 -13.84 4.10 6.81
C GLU A 57 -14.24 5.26 7.71
N ASN A 58 -14.46 6.47 7.16
CA ASN A 58 -14.90 7.64 7.94
C ASN A 58 -14.08 7.87 9.23
N PHE A 59 -12.75 7.89 9.13
CA PHE A 59 -11.80 8.02 10.26
C PHE A 59 -11.77 6.83 11.25
N GLN A 60 -12.45 5.71 10.95
CA GLN A 60 -12.47 4.51 11.79
C GLN A 60 -11.64 3.38 11.19
N VAL A 61 -11.12 2.50 12.05
CA VAL A 61 -10.39 1.29 11.66
C VAL A 61 -11.35 0.10 11.68
N VAL A 62 -11.85 -0.29 10.50
CA VAL A 62 -12.89 -1.32 10.37
C VAL A 62 -12.27 -2.66 9.96
N PRO A 63 -12.52 -3.76 10.68
CA PRO A 63 -12.00 -5.08 10.32
C PRO A 63 -12.42 -5.50 8.90
N TRP A 64 -11.43 -5.93 8.11
CA TRP A 64 -11.68 -6.41 6.75
C TRP A 64 -12.10 -7.89 6.78
N PRO A 65 -13.15 -8.30 6.05
CA PRO A 65 -13.61 -9.69 6.03
C PRO A 65 -12.51 -10.65 5.59
N LYS A 66 -12.39 -11.79 6.29
CA LYS A 66 -11.33 -12.78 6.01
C LYS A 66 -11.47 -13.38 4.61
N GLU A 67 -12.69 -13.46 4.11
CA GLU A 67 -13.03 -13.96 2.77
C GLU A 67 -12.51 -13.04 1.67
N LYS A 68 -12.32 -11.75 1.98
CA LYS A 68 -11.80 -10.72 1.06
C LYS A 68 -10.30 -10.47 1.24
N THR A 69 -9.59 -11.37 1.92
CA THR A 69 -8.14 -11.26 2.13
C THR A 69 -7.42 -11.17 0.78
N GLY A 70 -6.67 -10.08 0.59
CA GLY A 70 -5.93 -9.81 -0.64
C GLY A 70 -6.72 -9.03 -1.71
N GLU A 71 -7.98 -8.70 -1.46
CA GLU A 71 -8.74 -7.74 -2.27
C GLU A 71 -8.65 -6.33 -1.66
N PHE A 72 -8.27 -5.36 -2.47
CA PHE A 72 -8.15 -3.95 -2.11
C PHE A 72 -8.92 -3.07 -3.08
N TYR A 73 -9.49 -1.97 -2.59
CA TYR A 73 -10.16 -0.98 -3.41
C TYR A 73 -9.23 0.19 -3.73
N ASP A 74 -9.19 0.62 -4.98
CA ASP A 74 -8.28 1.67 -5.45
C ASP A 74 -8.57 3.06 -4.85
N GLY A 75 -9.79 3.27 -4.35
CA GLY A 75 -10.24 4.47 -3.66
C GLY A 75 -10.05 4.48 -2.15
N ASP A 76 -9.54 3.40 -1.55
CA ASP A 76 -9.48 3.24 -0.08
C ASP A 76 -8.04 3.14 0.45
N SER A 77 -7.89 3.31 1.76
CA SER A 77 -6.67 2.99 2.51
C SER A 77 -6.87 1.82 3.49
N TYR A 78 -5.83 1.02 3.69
CA TYR A 78 -5.86 -0.19 4.53
C TYR A 78 -4.67 -0.25 5.48
N ILE A 79 -4.86 -0.93 6.60
CA ILE A 79 -3.79 -1.34 7.52
C ILE A 79 -3.74 -2.87 7.52
N VAL A 80 -2.56 -3.43 7.33
CA VAL A 80 -2.30 -4.86 7.31
C VAL A 80 -1.24 -5.17 8.36
N LEU A 81 -1.60 -5.98 9.35
CA LEU A 81 -0.68 -6.49 10.37
C LEU A 81 -0.34 -7.95 10.06
N HIS A 82 0.93 -8.23 9.82
CA HIS A 82 1.48 -9.57 9.74
C HIS A 82 2.23 -9.89 11.03
N THR A 83 1.77 -10.92 11.74
CA THR A 83 2.39 -11.41 12.98
C THR A 83 3.01 -12.77 12.76
N TYR A 84 4.29 -12.94 13.10
CA TYR A 84 5.05 -14.18 12.89
C TYR A 84 5.87 -14.54 14.12
N LYS A 85 6.29 -15.81 14.23
CA LYS A 85 7.15 -16.25 15.33
C LYS A 85 8.61 -15.87 15.09
N VAL A 86 9.25 -15.34 16.12
CA VAL A 86 10.68 -15.05 16.18
C VAL A 86 11.27 -15.89 17.31
N GLY A 87 11.91 -17.01 16.96
CA GLY A 87 12.35 -18.01 17.95
C GLY A 87 11.17 -18.74 18.61
N ASP A 88 11.37 -19.24 19.83
CA ASP A 88 10.41 -20.15 20.47
C ASP A 88 9.18 -19.44 21.06
N ASP A 89 9.34 -18.24 21.64
CA ASP A 89 8.27 -17.56 22.40
C ASP A 89 8.03 -16.07 22.05
N LYS A 90 8.77 -15.49 21.08
CA LYS A 90 8.57 -14.08 20.69
C LYS A 90 7.78 -13.98 19.39
N LEU A 91 7.01 -12.90 19.28
CA LEU A 91 6.32 -12.52 18.05
C LEU A 91 7.03 -11.32 17.43
N GLY A 92 7.21 -11.37 16.11
CA GLY A 92 7.56 -10.24 15.27
C GLY A 92 6.32 -9.70 14.59
N HIS A 93 6.32 -8.40 14.32
CA HIS A 93 5.19 -7.69 13.74
C HIS A 93 5.64 -6.81 12.59
N ASP A 94 4.99 -6.94 11.44
CA ASP A 94 5.14 -6.03 10.30
C ASP A 94 3.78 -5.35 10.08
N ILE A 95 3.76 -4.01 10.09
CA ILE A 95 2.58 -3.20 9.83
C ILE A 95 2.75 -2.53 8.47
N PHE A 96 1.85 -2.83 7.54
CA PHE A 96 1.79 -2.20 6.24
C PHE A 96 0.57 -1.29 6.19
N PHE A 97 0.75 -0.02 5.83
CA PHE A 97 -0.37 0.83 5.44
C PHE A 97 -0.37 0.99 3.92
N TRP A 98 -1.42 0.48 3.31
CA TRP A 98 -1.59 0.45 1.87
C TRP A 98 -2.49 1.61 1.43
N LEU A 99 -2.03 2.34 0.43
CA LEU A 99 -2.69 3.51 -0.11
C LEU A 99 -3.15 3.25 -1.54
N GLY A 100 -4.46 3.26 -1.76
CA GLY A 100 -5.07 3.17 -3.07
C GLY A 100 -4.70 4.35 -3.95
N SER A 101 -4.64 4.12 -5.26
CA SER A 101 -4.27 5.15 -6.25
C SER A 101 -5.21 6.37 -6.27
N LYS A 102 -6.44 6.20 -5.77
CA LYS A 102 -7.50 7.21 -5.68
C LYS A 102 -7.93 7.47 -4.23
N THR A 103 -7.17 6.99 -3.23
CA THR A 103 -7.50 7.20 -1.82
C THR A 103 -7.48 8.67 -1.45
N THR A 104 -8.34 9.04 -0.52
CA THR A 104 -8.55 10.42 -0.09
C THR A 104 -7.55 10.83 0.99
N GLN A 105 -7.34 12.14 1.16
CA GLN A 105 -6.32 12.65 2.08
C GLN A 105 -6.64 12.31 3.55
N ASP A 106 -7.92 12.28 3.93
CA ASP A 106 -8.36 11.81 5.24
C ASP A 106 -7.93 10.38 5.46
N GLU A 107 -8.29 9.48 4.56
CA GLU A 107 -8.03 8.06 4.71
C GLU A 107 -6.54 7.76 4.77
N ALA A 108 -5.75 8.36 3.88
CA ALA A 108 -4.30 8.21 3.88
C ALA A 108 -3.66 8.75 5.18
N GLY A 109 -4.16 9.88 5.68
CA GLY A 109 -3.72 10.47 6.95
C GLY A 109 -4.07 9.60 8.15
N VAL A 110 -5.28 9.06 8.18
CA VAL A 110 -5.75 8.14 9.23
C VAL A 110 -4.97 6.83 9.19
N ALA A 111 -4.73 6.25 8.02
CA ALA A 111 -3.94 5.02 7.89
C ALA A 111 -2.52 5.20 8.44
N ALA A 112 -1.86 6.32 8.12
CA ALA A 112 -0.53 6.64 8.63
C ALA A 112 -0.55 6.86 10.16
N TYR A 113 -1.49 7.67 10.67
CA TYR A 113 -1.63 7.93 12.10
C TYR A 113 -1.92 6.65 12.90
N LYS A 114 -2.89 5.85 12.44
CA LYS A 114 -3.30 4.60 13.09
C LYS A 114 -2.23 3.52 13.03
N THR A 115 -1.36 3.54 12.02
CA THR A 115 -0.18 2.66 11.97
C THR A 115 0.80 2.97 13.09
N VAL A 116 1.04 4.26 13.37
CA VAL A 116 1.89 4.67 14.51
C VAL A 116 1.24 4.30 15.85
N GLU A 117 -0.08 4.50 15.97
CA GLU A 117 -0.85 4.09 17.15
C GLU A 117 -0.81 2.56 17.38
N LEU A 118 -0.87 1.76 16.31
CA LEU A 118 -0.76 0.30 16.37
C LEU A 118 0.66 -0.14 16.76
N ASP A 119 1.72 0.47 16.21
CA ASP A 119 3.09 0.17 16.62
C ASP A 119 3.28 0.45 18.11
N GLU A 120 2.74 1.57 18.62
CA GLU A 120 2.77 1.88 20.05
C GLU A 120 2.03 0.82 20.88
N PHE A 121 0.87 0.35 20.42
CA PHE A 121 0.14 -0.74 21.06
C PHE A 121 0.94 -2.06 21.10
N LEU A 122 1.82 -2.27 20.12
CA LEU A 122 2.76 -3.39 20.03
C LEU A 122 4.13 -3.07 20.65
N HIS A 123 4.19 -2.04 21.50
CA HIS A 123 5.40 -1.61 22.25
C HIS A 123 6.57 -1.17 21.36
N GLY A 124 6.29 -0.63 20.18
CA GLY A 124 7.31 -0.08 19.27
C GLY A 124 8.16 -1.14 18.57
N ALA A 125 7.77 -2.41 18.66
CA ALA A 125 8.52 -3.54 18.12
C ALA A 125 8.21 -3.83 16.64
N ALA A 126 7.23 -3.13 16.05
CA ALA A 126 6.79 -3.44 14.70
C ALA A 126 7.59 -2.67 13.63
N ILE A 127 7.85 -3.33 12.51
CA ILE A 127 8.39 -2.68 11.31
C ILE A 127 7.24 -2.04 10.57
N GLN A 128 7.37 -0.76 10.18
CA GLN A 128 6.32 -0.03 9.49
C GLN A 128 6.64 0.12 8.00
N TYR A 129 5.68 -0.20 7.15
CA TYR A 129 5.82 -0.18 5.69
C TYR A 129 4.75 0.73 5.07
N ARG A 130 5.20 1.71 4.28
CA ARG A 130 4.34 2.49 3.41
C ARG A 130 4.20 1.80 2.07
N GLU A 131 3.00 1.32 1.77
CA GLU A 131 2.69 0.63 0.52
C GLU A 131 1.80 1.50 -0.36
N VAL A 132 2.18 1.68 -1.62
CA VAL A 132 1.36 2.37 -2.63
C VAL A 132 0.90 1.38 -3.67
N GLN A 133 -0.36 1.46 -4.10
CA GLN A 133 -0.99 0.50 -5.03
C GLN A 133 -0.11 0.18 -6.26
N GLN A 134 0.53 1.20 -6.83
CA GLN A 134 1.32 1.07 -8.06
C GLN A 134 2.67 0.36 -7.83
N HIS A 135 3.18 0.40 -6.61
CA HIS A 135 4.49 -0.16 -6.28
C HIS A 135 4.52 -0.80 -4.88
N PRO A 136 3.75 -1.88 -4.66
CA PRO A 136 3.80 -2.60 -3.41
C PRO A 136 5.15 -3.32 -3.26
N SER A 137 5.64 -3.44 -2.02
CA SER A 137 6.86 -4.17 -1.70
C SER A 137 6.73 -5.68 -1.93
N ASP A 138 7.87 -6.33 -2.15
CA ASP A 138 7.95 -7.80 -2.27
C ASP A 138 7.43 -8.48 -0.99
N GLU A 139 7.71 -7.88 0.18
CA GLU A 139 7.25 -8.34 1.48
C GLU A 139 5.73 -8.29 1.58
N PHE A 140 5.10 -7.17 1.18
CA PHE A 140 3.65 -7.03 1.19
C PHE A 140 2.98 -8.04 0.26
N LEU A 141 3.47 -8.16 -0.97
CA LEU A 141 2.88 -9.08 -1.96
C LEU A 141 3.04 -10.54 -1.55
N ALA A 142 4.12 -10.89 -0.84
CA ALA A 142 4.33 -12.24 -0.33
C ALA A 142 3.30 -12.67 0.72
N LEU A 143 2.58 -11.74 1.35
CA LEU A 143 1.51 -12.03 2.32
C LEU A 143 0.26 -12.63 1.65
N PHE A 144 0.06 -12.37 0.36
CA PHE A 144 -1.16 -12.68 -0.35
C PHE A 144 -0.93 -13.73 -1.43
N ARG A 145 -1.62 -14.88 -1.33
CA ARG A 145 -1.71 -15.82 -2.46
C ARG A 145 -2.44 -15.21 -3.66
N ASN A 146 -3.38 -14.32 -3.38
CA ASN A 146 -4.23 -13.66 -4.35
C ASN A 146 -4.15 -12.15 -4.07
N TYR A 147 -3.57 -11.37 -4.98
CA TYR A 147 -3.57 -9.91 -4.88
C TYR A 147 -4.51 -9.33 -5.93
N GLY A 148 -5.56 -8.67 -5.46
CA GLY A 148 -6.66 -8.14 -6.25
C GLY A 148 -6.88 -6.65 -6.00
N ILE A 149 -7.05 -5.88 -7.06
CA ILE A 149 -7.43 -4.46 -6.99
C ILE A 149 -8.79 -4.29 -7.66
N ARG A 150 -9.74 -3.70 -6.93
CA ARG A 150 -11.10 -3.36 -7.37
C ARG A 150 -11.22 -1.86 -7.53
N SER A 151 -12.11 -1.42 -8.42
CA SER A 151 -12.40 0.00 -8.55
C SER A 151 -13.47 0.45 -7.56
N GLY A 152 -13.34 1.68 -7.08
CA GLY A 152 -14.25 2.29 -6.12
C GLY A 152 -13.67 2.31 -4.72
N GLY A 153 -14.53 2.50 -3.73
CA GLY A 153 -14.13 2.65 -2.33
C GLY A 153 -15.27 3.19 -1.48
N VAL A 154 -14.98 3.41 -0.20
CA VAL A 154 -15.84 4.13 0.74
C VAL A 154 -15.82 5.61 0.41
N ARG A 155 -16.91 6.30 0.74
CA ARG A 155 -17.01 7.75 0.55
C ARG A 155 -16.08 8.45 1.55
N SER A 156 -15.39 9.50 1.11
CA SER A 156 -14.58 10.36 1.99
C SER A 156 -15.39 10.85 3.20
N GLY A 157 -14.73 10.92 4.35
CA GLY A 157 -15.30 11.48 5.57
C GLY A 157 -15.40 13.02 5.57
N PHE A 158 -14.83 13.71 4.57
CA PHE A 158 -14.74 15.17 4.58
C PHE A 158 -15.95 15.94 4.00
N THR A 159 -16.79 15.40 3.11
CA THR A 159 -18.03 16.07 2.61
C THR A 159 -19.02 15.13 1.91
N HIS A 160 -20.33 15.39 2.04
CA HIS A 160 -21.43 14.62 1.44
C HIS A 160 -21.71 14.98 -0.04
N VAL A 161 -21.64 14.01 -0.95
CA VAL A 161 -22.18 14.11 -2.33
C VAL A 161 -23.14 12.94 -2.61
N GLU A 162 -24.32 13.23 -3.17
CA GLU A 162 -25.42 12.26 -3.37
C GLU A 162 -24.98 11.00 -4.17
N PRO A 163 -25.53 9.81 -3.87
CA PRO A 163 -25.18 8.57 -4.56
C PRO A 163 -25.71 8.57 -6.00
N GLU A 164 -24.80 8.54 -6.97
CA GLU A 164 -25.13 8.19 -8.34
C GLU A 164 -25.48 6.70 -8.43
N ALA A 165 -26.57 6.40 -9.12
CA ALA A 165 -27.12 5.06 -9.26
C ALA A 165 -26.06 4.09 -9.82
N LEU A 166 -25.93 2.91 -9.20
CA LEU A 166 -25.09 1.80 -9.68
C LEU A 166 -25.47 1.48 -11.14
N PRO A 167 -24.59 1.70 -12.13
CA PRO A 167 -24.82 1.20 -13.47
C PRO A 167 -24.85 -0.33 -13.43
N ASP A 168 -25.58 -0.95 -14.37
CA ASP A 168 -25.59 -2.41 -14.55
C ASP A 168 -24.16 -2.98 -14.43
N VAL A 169 -23.97 -3.95 -13.54
CA VAL A 169 -22.67 -4.47 -13.09
C VAL A 169 -21.92 -5.11 -14.26
N LEU A 170 -21.18 -4.28 -15.00
CA LEU A 170 -20.25 -4.68 -16.04
C LEU A 170 -18.84 -4.52 -15.47
N THR A 171 -18.28 -5.61 -14.95
CA THR A 171 -16.94 -5.60 -14.34
C THR A 171 -15.97 -6.33 -15.24
N LEU A 172 -14.89 -5.68 -15.64
CA LEU A 172 -13.81 -6.29 -16.41
C LEU A 172 -12.56 -6.42 -15.53
N LEU A 173 -12.14 -7.65 -15.29
CA LEU A 173 -10.92 -7.97 -14.55
C LEU A 173 -9.81 -8.38 -15.51
N ARG A 174 -8.64 -7.78 -15.40
CA ARG A 174 -7.41 -8.16 -16.07
C ARG A 174 -6.54 -8.98 -15.13
N VAL A 175 -6.14 -10.17 -15.56
CA VAL A 175 -5.26 -11.09 -14.83
C VAL A 175 -3.91 -11.13 -15.54
N PHE A 176 -2.86 -10.72 -14.83
CA PHE A 176 -1.52 -10.60 -15.41
C PHE A 176 -0.42 -10.86 -14.39
N LYS A 177 0.75 -11.30 -14.86
CA LYS A 177 1.94 -11.44 -14.01
C LYS A 177 2.56 -10.08 -13.66
N HIS A 178 2.92 -9.88 -12.39
CA HIS A 178 3.63 -8.67 -11.94
C HIS A 178 4.96 -8.49 -12.72
N PRO A 179 5.14 -7.40 -13.50
CA PRO A 179 6.30 -7.22 -14.38
C PRO A 179 7.66 -7.17 -13.67
N GLY A 180 7.68 -6.73 -12.40
CA GLY A 180 8.90 -6.52 -11.62
C GLY A 180 9.35 -7.69 -10.73
N ILE A 181 8.54 -8.75 -10.61
CA ILE A 181 8.79 -9.82 -9.64
C ILE A 181 9.16 -11.12 -10.35
N ALA A 182 10.37 -11.62 -10.06
CA ALA A 182 10.91 -12.85 -10.64
C ALA A 182 10.23 -14.12 -10.11
N ARG A 183 9.44 -14.01 -9.03
CA ARG A 183 8.66 -15.12 -8.49
C ARG A 183 7.66 -15.62 -9.54
N VAL A 184 7.45 -16.93 -9.59
CA VAL A 184 6.60 -17.55 -10.61
C VAL A 184 5.13 -17.20 -10.33
N ASP A 185 4.68 -17.23 -9.08
CA ASP A 185 3.29 -17.08 -8.63
C ASP A 185 2.81 -15.62 -8.35
N SER A 186 3.52 -14.58 -8.78
CA SER A 186 3.13 -13.17 -8.57
C SER A 186 2.06 -12.68 -9.56
N LEU A 187 0.85 -13.22 -9.45
CA LEU A 187 -0.28 -12.85 -10.33
C LEU A 187 -1.15 -11.76 -9.70
N ILE A 188 -1.48 -10.74 -10.49
CA ILE A 188 -2.34 -9.62 -10.11
C ILE A 188 -3.68 -9.79 -10.82
N VAL A 189 -4.76 -9.52 -10.09
CA VAL A 189 -6.11 -9.37 -10.65
C VAL A 189 -6.51 -7.90 -10.49
N HIS A 190 -6.63 -7.16 -11.58
CA HIS A 190 -6.91 -5.73 -11.54
C HIS A 190 -8.20 -5.41 -12.28
N GLU A 191 -9.10 -4.67 -11.66
CA GLU A 191 -10.32 -4.16 -12.32
C GLU A 191 -9.98 -2.99 -13.24
N VAL A 192 -10.25 -3.18 -14.53
CA VAL A 192 -9.99 -2.20 -15.59
C VAL A 192 -11.30 -1.71 -16.19
N GLU A 193 -11.23 -0.60 -16.92
CA GLU A 193 -12.39 -0.05 -17.60
C GLU A 193 -12.98 -1.09 -18.57
N PRO A 194 -14.30 -1.34 -18.56
CA PRO A 194 -14.93 -2.39 -19.35
C PRO A 194 -15.11 -1.99 -20.83
N THR A 195 -14.00 -1.66 -21.48
CA THR A 195 -13.90 -1.30 -22.90
C THR A 195 -12.92 -2.21 -23.62
N TRP A 196 -13.06 -2.32 -24.94
CA TRP A 196 -12.14 -3.12 -25.76
C TRP A 196 -10.71 -2.55 -25.75
N GLU A 197 -10.54 -1.27 -25.42
CA GLU A 197 -9.24 -0.58 -25.32
C GLU A 197 -8.42 -1.04 -24.11
N SER A 198 -9.06 -1.67 -23.12
CA SER A 198 -8.36 -2.27 -21.97
C SER A 198 -7.72 -3.63 -22.28
N LEU A 199 -8.05 -4.24 -23.44
CA LEU A 199 -7.62 -5.59 -23.79
C LEU A 199 -6.17 -5.63 -24.28
N ASP A 200 -5.46 -6.67 -23.84
CA ASP A 200 -4.08 -6.92 -24.24
C ASP A 200 -3.86 -8.40 -24.54
N GLU A 201 -3.23 -8.70 -25.67
CA GLU A 201 -3.01 -10.08 -26.11
C GLU A 201 -2.06 -10.91 -25.24
N ASN A 202 -1.33 -10.29 -24.31
CA ASN A 202 -0.42 -10.98 -23.38
C ASN A 202 -1.09 -11.42 -22.07
N ASP A 203 -2.34 -11.01 -21.81
CA ASP A 203 -2.99 -11.22 -20.51
C ASP A 203 -4.34 -11.96 -20.64
N VAL A 204 -4.95 -12.31 -19.50
CA VAL A 204 -6.27 -12.96 -19.45
C VAL A 204 -7.29 -12.00 -18.85
N PHE A 205 -8.51 -11.99 -19.38
CA PHE A 205 -9.57 -11.08 -18.96
C PHE A 205 -10.81 -11.85 -18.50
N VAL A 206 -11.45 -11.41 -17.43
CA VAL A 206 -12.70 -11.96 -16.89
C VAL A 206 -13.74 -10.85 -16.88
N LEU A 207 -14.81 -11.00 -17.67
CA LEU A 207 -15.92 -10.07 -17.76
C LEU A 207 -17.13 -10.65 -17.02
N ASP A 208 -17.54 -9.99 -15.94
CA ASP A 208 -18.82 -10.26 -15.26
C ASP A 208 -19.89 -9.31 -15.81
N LYS A 209 -20.96 -9.89 -16.37
CA LYS A 209 -22.14 -9.18 -16.87
C LYS A 209 -23.37 -9.44 -15.98
N GLY A 210 -23.17 -9.97 -14.78
CA GLY A 210 -24.21 -10.33 -13.83
C GLY A 210 -24.84 -11.69 -14.10
N ASP A 211 -25.36 -11.91 -15.32
CA ASP A 211 -26.03 -13.16 -15.72
C ASP A 211 -25.09 -14.23 -16.29
N LYS A 212 -23.91 -13.81 -16.73
CA LYS A 212 -22.88 -14.66 -17.35
C LYS A 212 -21.49 -14.09 -17.13
N ILE A 213 -20.53 -14.97 -16.90
CA ILE A 213 -19.12 -14.65 -16.83
C ILE A 213 -18.43 -15.12 -18.11
N TRP A 214 -17.64 -14.23 -18.72
CA TRP A 214 -16.84 -14.54 -19.90
C TRP A 214 -15.36 -14.45 -19.56
N VAL A 215 -14.58 -15.44 -19.98
CA VAL A 215 -13.12 -15.43 -19.85
C VAL A 215 -12.51 -15.33 -21.24
N TRP A 216 -11.71 -14.30 -21.48
CA TRP A 216 -10.98 -14.13 -22.73
C TRP A 216 -9.49 -14.34 -22.49
N GLN A 217 -8.89 -15.25 -23.25
CA GLN A 217 -7.47 -15.59 -23.16
C GLN A 217 -6.72 -14.99 -24.34
N GLY A 218 -5.85 -14.02 -24.06
CA GLY A 218 -4.96 -13.44 -25.07
C GLY A 218 -4.05 -14.50 -25.69
N LYS A 219 -3.69 -14.34 -26.97
CA LYS A 219 -2.90 -15.36 -27.70
C LYS A 219 -1.49 -15.56 -27.14
N LYS A 220 -0.95 -14.59 -26.38
CA LYS A 220 0.37 -14.62 -25.73
C LYS A 220 0.31 -14.80 -24.21
N CYS A 221 -0.87 -15.01 -23.63
CA CYS A 221 -1.00 -15.17 -22.18
C CYS A 221 -0.35 -16.46 -21.66
N SER A 222 0.11 -16.41 -20.42
CA SER A 222 0.79 -17.51 -19.75
C SER A 222 -0.21 -18.54 -19.20
N PRO A 223 0.19 -19.83 -19.09
CA PRO A 223 -0.64 -20.86 -18.45
C PRO A 223 -1.05 -20.52 -17.01
N MET A 224 -0.21 -19.77 -16.29
CA MET A 224 -0.46 -19.38 -14.90
C MET A 224 -1.53 -18.30 -14.79
N GLU A 225 -1.55 -17.32 -15.71
CA GLU A 225 -2.64 -16.34 -15.79
C GLU A 225 -3.97 -17.03 -16.09
N LYS A 226 -3.98 -18.06 -16.96
CA LYS A 226 -5.18 -18.88 -17.22
C LYS A 226 -5.66 -19.62 -15.98
N ALA A 227 -4.74 -20.28 -15.25
CA ALA A 227 -5.06 -20.98 -14.02
C ALA A 227 -5.63 -20.02 -12.95
N LYS A 228 -5.05 -18.82 -12.85
CA LYS A 228 -5.51 -17.79 -11.93
C LYS A 228 -6.88 -17.23 -12.30
N ALA A 229 -7.14 -16.98 -13.57
CA ALA A 229 -8.46 -16.58 -14.05
C ALA A 229 -9.51 -17.65 -13.74
N ALA A 230 -9.18 -18.93 -13.93
CA ALA A 230 -10.08 -20.03 -13.56
C ALA A 230 -10.40 -20.06 -12.05
N GLN A 231 -9.40 -19.79 -11.20
CA GLN A 231 -9.62 -19.65 -9.76
C GLN A 231 -10.54 -18.47 -9.45
N VAL A 232 -10.28 -17.29 -10.03
CA VAL A 232 -11.12 -16.08 -9.84
C VAL A 232 -12.57 -16.37 -10.23
N VAL A 233 -12.79 -17.02 -11.36
CA VAL A 233 -14.13 -17.38 -11.84
C VAL A 233 -14.80 -18.39 -10.91
N ASN A 234 -14.07 -19.38 -10.40
CA ASN A 234 -14.61 -20.33 -9.42
C ASN A 234 -15.07 -19.59 -8.16
N ASP A 235 -14.27 -18.66 -7.64
CA ASP A 235 -14.61 -17.87 -6.45
C ASP A 235 -15.85 -16.98 -6.70
N MET A 236 -15.96 -16.39 -7.90
CA MET A 236 -17.13 -15.58 -8.31
C MET A 236 -18.42 -16.41 -8.49
N THR A 237 -18.30 -17.63 -9.02
CA THR A 237 -19.45 -18.53 -9.28
C THR A 237 -19.91 -19.28 -8.04
N GLN A 238 -19.05 -19.48 -7.04
CA GLN A 238 -19.49 -19.96 -5.73
C GLN A 238 -20.50 -19.00 -5.07
N ALA A 239 -20.36 -17.69 -5.35
CA ALA A 239 -21.29 -16.68 -4.85
C ALA A 239 -22.57 -16.55 -5.68
N LYS A 240 -22.55 -16.95 -6.96
CA LYS A 240 -23.64 -16.78 -7.92
C LYS A 240 -23.64 -17.96 -8.89
N HIS A 241 -24.69 -18.79 -8.92
CA HIS A 241 -24.83 -19.91 -9.88
C HIS A 241 -24.93 -19.42 -11.35
N VAL A 242 -23.81 -18.98 -11.91
CA VAL A 242 -23.70 -18.22 -13.17
C VAL A 242 -22.98 -19.06 -14.22
N ASN A 243 -23.40 -18.94 -15.47
CA ASN A 243 -22.78 -19.65 -16.59
C ASN A 243 -21.42 -19.01 -16.94
N VAL A 244 -20.43 -19.85 -17.27
CA VAL A 244 -19.07 -19.43 -17.61
C VAL A 244 -18.75 -19.85 -19.04
N GLU A 245 -18.27 -18.92 -19.86
CA GLU A 245 -17.75 -19.22 -21.20
C GLU A 245 -16.29 -18.78 -21.32
N VAL A 246 -15.41 -19.68 -21.75
CA VAL A 246 -13.99 -19.41 -21.97
C VAL A 246 -13.71 -19.34 -23.47
N LEU A 247 -13.08 -18.26 -23.91
CA LEU A 247 -12.77 -17.96 -25.31
C LEU A 247 -11.28 -17.69 -25.48
N SER A 248 -10.63 -18.41 -26.39
CA SER A 248 -9.27 -18.09 -26.82
C SER A 248 -9.31 -17.01 -27.91
N GLN A 249 -8.41 -16.02 -27.89
CA GLN A 249 -8.28 -15.02 -28.96
C GLN A 249 -8.11 -15.64 -30.36
N LEU A 250 -7.56 -16.87 -30.43
CA LEU A 250 -7.35 -17.59 -31.69
C LEU A 250 -8.66 -18.17 -32.28
N GLU A 251 -9.74 -18.21 -31.51
CA GLU A 251 -11.05 -18.70 -31.97
C GLU A 251 -11.83 -17.57 -32.64
N SER A 252 -12.51 -17.87 -33.76
CA SER A 252 -13.36 -16.89 -34.46
C SER A 252 -14.49 -16.34 -33.57
N ARG A 253 -14.99 -17.15 -32.63
CA ARG A 253 -16.04 -16.76 -31.69
C ARG A 253 -15.57 -15.72 -30.67
N SER A 254 -14.25 -15.55 -30.46
CA SER A 254 -13.70 -14.57 -29.50
C SER A 254 -14.10 -13.13 -29.80
N LYS A 255 -14.48 -12.81 -31.05
CA LYS A 255 -15.02 -11.49 -31.43
C LYS A 255 -16.20 -11.07 -30.56
N ILE A 256 -17.03 -12.01 -30.08
CA ILE A 256 -18.16 -11.71 -29.20
C ILE A 256 -17.72 -10.99 -27.92
N PHE A 257 -16.55 -11.34 -27.38
CA PHE A 257 -16.01 -10.71 -26.19
C PHE A 257 -15.63 -9.25 -26.45
N VAL A 258 -14.99 -8.99 -27.59
CA VAL A 258 -14.62 -7.64 -28.03
C VAL A 258 -15.87 -6.80 -28.32
N ASP A 259 -16.90 -7.40 -28.93
CA ASP A 259 -18.18 -6.74 -29.22
C ASP A 259 -18.94 -6.36 -27.94
N LEU A 260 -18.90 -7.24 -26.92
CA LEU A 260 -19.50 -6.99 -25.60
C LEU A 260 -18.87 -5.77 -24.91
N LEU A 261 -17.62 -5.45 -25.24
CA LEU A 261 -16.87 -4.30 -24.72
C LEU A 261 -16.87 -3.09 -25.69
N GLY A 262 -17.79 -3.07 -26.66
CA GLY A 262 -17.99 -1.95 -27.57
C GLY A 262 -17.10 -1.93 -28.82
N GLY A 263 -16.25 -2.94 -29.04
CA GLY A 263 -15.31 -2.99 -30.16
C GLY A 263 -15.87 -3.61 -31.45
N ARG A 264 -17.11 -3.29 -31.83
CA ARG A 264 -17.81 -3.92 -32.99
C ARG A 264 -17.04 -3.77 -34.31
N ASP A 265 -16.50 -2.59 -34.56
CA ASP A 265 -15.77 -2.25 -35.80
C ASP A 265 -14.25 -2.51 -35.70
N VAL A 266 -13.78 -3.08 -34.59
CA VAL A 266 -12.35 -3.33 -34.34
C VAL A 266 -11.97 -4.73 -34.79
N ALA A 267 -10.90 -4.82 -35.58
CA ALA A 267 -10.28 -6.09 -35.94
C ALA A 267 -9.57 -6.69 -34.70
N PRO A 268 -9.83 -7.95 -34.30
CA PRO A 268 -9.20 -8.58 -33.13
C PRO A 268 -7.68 -8.80 -33.24
N SER A 269 -7.09 -8.43 -34.38
CA SER A 269 -5.75 -8.84 -34.79
C SER A 269 -4.63 -8.16 -34.01
N ILE A 270 -4.88 -7.00 -33.37
CA ILE A 270 -3.90 -6.30 -32.52
C ILE A 270 -4.67 -5.58 -31.39
N LEU A 271 -4.67 -6.19 -30.20
CA LEU A 271 -5.20 -5.58 -28.97
C LEU A 271 -4.01 -5.39 -28.02
N GLU A 272 -3.66 -4.14 -27.76
CA GLU A 272 -2.51 -3.76 -26.94
C GLU A 272 -2.93 -2.65 -25.99
N ALA A 273 -2.83 -2.93 -24.70
CA ALA A 273 -3.23 -2.03 -23.65
C ALA A 273 -2.19 -2.03 -22.53
N PRO A 274 -1.67 -0.87 -22.11
CA PRO A 274 -0.71 -0.81 -21.01
C PRO A 274 -1.32 -1.43 -19.74
N ARG A 275 -0.52 -2.17 -18.98
CA ARG A 275 -0.98 -2.76 -17.72
C ARG A 275 -1.34 -1.64 -16.72
N PRO A 276 -2.41 -1.82 -15.94
CA PRO A 276 -2.82 -0.83 -14.96
C PRO A 276 -1.81 -0.78 -13.80
N GLY A 277 -1.24 0.39 -13.55
CA GLY A 277 -0.17 0.60 -12.57
C GLY A 277 1.19 0.88 -13.21
N ARG A 278 2.00 1.69 -12.53
CA ARG A 278 3.40 1.96 -12.94
C ARG A 278 4.32 0.99 -12.22
N PHE A 279 4.54 -0.16 -12.84
CA PHE A 279 5.48 -1.15 -12.34
C PHE A 279 6.89 -0.76 -12.76
N ALA A 280 7.71 -0.29 -11.81
CA ALA A 280 9.12 -0.03 -12.08
C ALA A 280 9.76 -1.28 -12.68
N LYS A 281 10.42 -1.13 -13.83
CA LYS A 281 11.31 -2.18 -14.35
C LYS A 281 12.39 -2.37 -13.28
N ARG A 282 12.68 -3.62 -12.90
CA ARG A 282 13.89 -3.94 -12.14
C ARG A 282 15.05 -3.36 -12.93
N GLY A 283 15.60 -2.24 -12.49
CA GLY A 283 16.74 -1.61 -13.14
C GLY A 283 17.84 -2.66 -13.24
N THR A 284 18.38 -2.84 -14.44
CA THR A 284 19.80 -3.19 -14.54
C THR A 284 20.56 -2.14 -13.73
N ASP A 285 21.54 -2.54 -12.92
CA ASP A 285 22.27 -1.69 -11.96
C ASP A 285 22.66 -0.29 -12.50
N ASP A 286 22.84 -0.15 -13.81
CA ASP A 286 23.20 1.10 -14.51
C ASP A 286 22.17 2.26 -14.46
N SER A 287 20.92 2.05 -13.99
CA SER A 287 19.93 3.14 -13.88
C SER A 287 19.41 3.40 -12.45
N ALA A 288 20.00 2.78 -11.44
CA ALA A 288 19.57 2.98 -10.06
C ALA A 288 20.10 4.33 -9.52
N ARG A 289 19.24 5.10 -8.86
CA ARG A 289 19.62 6.32 -8.14
C ARG A 289 20.78 5.98 -7.18
N PRO A 290 21.84 6.82 -7.11
CA PRO A 290 23.00 6.54 -6.26
C PRO A 290 22.55 6.43 -4.80
N ARG A 291 23.16 5.49 -4.07
CA ARG A 291 22.81 5.22 -2.69
C ARG A 291 23.23 6.38 -1.79
N LYS A 292 22.36 6.82 -0.88
CA LYS A 292 22.65 7.96 0.00
C LYS A 292 22.22 7.63 1.42
N LEU A 293 23.10 7.87 2.38
CA LEU A 293 22.80 7.78 3.80
C LEU A 293 22.72 9.18 4.37
N PHE A 294 21.61 9.50 5.02
CA PHE A 294 21.42 10.73 5.77
C PHE A 294 21.21 10.43 7.24
N ARG A 295 21.62 11.39 8.07
CA ARG A 295 21.41 11.37 9.51
C ARG A 295 20.52 12.54 9.91
N LEU A 296 19.47 12.22 10.63
CA LEU A 296 18.57 13.14 11.30
C LEU A 296 18.98 13.16 12.78
N SER A 297 19.60 14.26 13.20
CA SER A 297 20.12 14.43 14.56
C SER A 297 19.73 15.79 15.11
N ASP A 298 19.49 15.87 16.41
CA ASP A 298 19.34 17.14 17.11
C ASP A 298 20.37 17.42 18.20
N ALA A 299 21.48 16.68 18.18
CA ALA A 299 22.63 16.88 19.07
C ALA A 299 23.21 18.31 19.03
N SER A 300 23.00 19.05 17.94
CA SER A 300 23.42 20.45 17.80
C SER A 300 22.54 21.46 18.54
N GLY A 301 21.39 21.02 19.08
CA GLY A 301 20.32 21.85 19.64
C GLY A 301 19.19 22.12 18.64
N GLU A 302 19.49 22.13 17.33
CA GLU A 302 18.53 22.18 16.24
C GLU A 302 18.50 20.86 15.47
N LEU A 303 17.34 20.53 14.91
CA LEU A 303 17.17 19.31 14.11
C LEU A 303 17.85 19.50 12.74
N SER A 304 18.93 18.77 12.49
CA SER A 304 19.66 18.77 11.21
C SER A 304 19.42 17.48 10.42
N PHE A 305 19.47 17.58 9.10
CA PHE A 305 19.35 16.44 8.19
C PHE A 305 20.53 16.44 7.23
N ASP A 306 21.57 15.71 7.60
CA ASP A 306 22.90 15.80 6.99
C ASP A 306 23.22 14.55 6.16
N LEU A 307 23.87 14.74 5.02
CA LEU A 307 24.36 13.64 4.19
C LEU A 307 25.62 13.05 4.82
N VAL A 308 25.56 11.77 5.21
CA VAL A 308 26.68 11.04 5.82
C VAL A 308 27.49 10.31 4.76
N LYS A 309 26.83 9.64 3.81
CA LYS A 309 27.47 8.88 2.73
C LYS A 309 26.76 9.09 1.39
N ASN A 310 27.53 9.19 0.32
CA ASN A 310 27.03 9.39 -1.05
C ASN A 310 27.68 8.39 -2.02
N GLY A 311 27.02 7.25 -2.20
CA GLY A 311 27.49 6.13 -3.04
C GLY A 311 28.44 5.17 -2.35
N GLU A 312 28.87 5.47 -1.12
CA GLU A 312 29.73 4.60 -0.32
C GLU A 312 28.94 3.45 0.31
N ARG A 313 29.64 2.34 0.62
CA ARG A 313 29.08 1.21 1.36
C ARG A 313 28.65 1.65 2.75
N VAL A 314 27.46 1.23 3.17
CA VAL A 314 26.90 1.53 4.49
C VAL A 314 26.94 0.27 5.34
N ASP A 315 27.68 0.30 6.42
CA ASP A 315 27.79 -0.80 7.38
C ASP A 315 26.99 -0.48 8.65
N ARG A 316 26.73 -1.49 9.48
CA ARG A 316 26.01 -1.31 10.76
C ARG A 316 26.67 -0.28 11.68
N SER A 317 27.98 -0.11 11.58
CA SER A 317 28.74 0.87 12.37
C SER A 317 28.46 2.32 12.00
N ASP A 318 27.85 2.59 10.84
CA ASP A 318 27.46 3.95 10.43
C ASP A 318 26.16 4.41 11.09
N LEU A 319 25.42 3.49 11.71
CA LEU A 319 24.12 3.74 12.33
C LEU A 319 24.32 3.94 13.83
N ASP A 320 24.40 5.21 14.25
CA ASP A 320 24.51 5.59 15.65
C ASP A 320 23.18 5.35 16.39
N GLY A 321 23.23 4.64 17.52
CA GLY A 321 22.06 4.35 18.35
C GLY A 321 21.32 5.58 18.87
N ASP A 322 21.97 6.74 18.87
CA ASP A 322 21.44 7.98 19.41
C ASP A 322 20.73 8.86 18.36
N ASP A 323 20.64 8.45 17.10
CA ASP A 323 20.06 9.25 16.01
C ASP A 323 19.09 8.45 15.10
N VAL A 324 18.40 9.13 14.18
CA VAL A 324 17.60 8.49 13.11
C VAL A 324 18.32 8.60 11.77
N PHE A 325 18.34 7.52 10.99
CA PHE A 325 19.01 7.49 9.69
C PHE A 325 18.02 7.22 8.57
N LEU A 326 18.19 7.93 7.45
CA LEU A 326 17.48 7.67 6.19
C LEU A 326 18.49 7.11 5.19
N TYR A 327 18.32 5.84 4.82
CA TYR A 327 19.14 5.16 3.84
C TYR A 327 18.37 4.91 2.55
N ASP A 328 18.79 5.59 1.50
CA ASP A 328 18.24 5.45 0.17
C ASP A 328 19.08 4.45 -0.64
N THR A 329 18.48 3.31 -1.02
CA THR A 329 19.11 2.28 -1.85
C THR A 329 18.80 2.44 -3.34
N GLY A 330 18.10 3.50 -3.72
CA GLY A 330 17.64 3.79 -5.06
C GLY A 330 16.30 3.13 -5.41
N ASN A 331 16.09 1.88 -4.99
CA ASN A 331 14.83 1.15 -5.15
C ASN A 331 13.92 1.15 -3.91
N ARG A 332 14.44 1.55 -2.74
CA ARG A 332 13.71 1.65 -1.48
C ARG A 332 14.37 2.71 -0.60
N ILE A 333 13.57 3.33 0.26
CA ILE A 333 14.07 4.20 1.33
C ILE A 333 13.85 3.48 2.66
N TRP A 334 14.94 3.22 3.36
CA TRP A 334 14.93 2.70 4.71
C TRP A 334 15.08 3.85 5.70
N VAL A 335 14.31 3.80 6.78
CA VAL A 335 14.44 4.69 7.91
C VAL A 335 14.80 3.83 9.11
N TRP A 336 16.03 3.96 9.61
CA TRP A 336 16.47 3.25 10.80
C TRP A 336 16.40 4.18 12.00
N GLN A 337 15.75 3.73 13.06
CA GLN A 337 15.51 4.51 14.27
C GLN A 337 16.37 3.97 15.41
N GLY A 338 17.33 4.78 15.86
CA GLY A 338 18.15 4.50 17.03
C GLY A 338 17.32 4.36 18.30
N SER A 339 17.76 3.49 19.21
CA SER A 339 17.11 3.31 20.51
C SER A 339 17.23 4.57 21.39
N GLY A 340 18.39 5.23 21.37
CA GLY A 340 18.71 6.49 22.04
C GLY A 340 18.22 7.75 21.32
N ALA A 341 17.72 7.63 20.08
CA ALA A 341 17.22 8.75 19.30
C ALA A 341 16.17 9.60 20.02
N SER A 342 16.26 10.91 19.82
CA SER A 342 15.43 11.88 20.52
C SER A 342 13.96 11.75 20.13
N ALA A 343 13.06 12.16 21.03
CA ALA A 343 11.62 12.21 20.78
C ALA A 343 11.29 13.02 19.51
N ARG A 344 12.03 14.11 19.29
CA ARG A 344 11.84 15.03 18.16
C ARG A 344 12.25 14.38 16.84
N GLU A 345 13.34 13.62 16.82
CA GLU A 345 13.77 12.86 15.65
C GLU A 345 12.78 11.74 15.32
N LYS A 346 12.38 10.96 16.33
CA LYS A 346 11.42 9.86 16.22
C LYS A 346 10.04 10.32 15.73
N ALA A 347 9.61 11.54 16.05
CA ALA A 347 8.34 12.08 15.55
C ALA A 347 8.42 12.58 14.10
N MET A 348 9.62 12.93 13.61
CA MET A 348 9.78 13.67 12.37
C MET A 348 10.12 12.79 11.15
N TRP A 349 10.48 11.52 11.36
CA TRP A 349 11.00 10.65 10.29
C TRP A 349 10.09 10.57 9.06
N LEU A 350 8.76 10.48 9.24
CA LEU A 350 7.82 10.34 8.12
C LEU A 350 7.78 11.62 7.29
N LYS A 351 7.77 12.77 7.96
CA LYS A 351 7.81 14.09 7.31
C LYS A 351 9.14 14.30 6.59
N VAL A 352 10.27 13.93 7.21
CA VAL A 352 11.60 13.99 6.57
C VAL A 352 11.66 13.09 5.34
N ALA A 353 11.19 11.85 5.43
CA ALA A 353 11.16 10.92 4.31
C ALA A 353 10.29 11.43 3.15
N GLN A 354 9.12 12.01 3.44
CA GLN A 354 8.27 12.63 2.42
C GLN A 354 8.92 13.87 1.78
N CYS A 355 9.54 14.74 2.58
CA CYS A 355 10.28 15.90 2.06
C CYS A 355 11.45 15.46 1.18
N TYR A 356 12.18 14.41 1.57
CA TYR A 356 13.27 13.83 0.80
C TYR A 356 12.79 13.32 -0.56
N VAL A 357 11.71 12.54 -0.58
CA VAL A 357 11.07 12.04 -1.80
C VAL A 357 10.64 13.19 -2.73
N ARG A 358 10.04 14.25 -2.17
CA ARG A 358 9.66 15.44 -2.94
C ARG A 358 10.90 16.12 -3.56
N LYS A 359 12.00 16.24 -2.82
CA LYS A 359 13.24 16.84 -3.32
C LYS A 359 13.86 16.05 -4.47
N ILE A 360 13.82 14.72 -4.42
CA ILE A 360 14.27 13.87 -5.55
C ILE A 360 13.36 14.05 -6.76
N GLN A 361 12.05 14.19 -6.54
CA GLN A 361 11.11 14.43 -7.63
C GLN A 361 11.38 15.76 -8.34
N GLU A 362 11.67 16.81 -7.57
CA GLU A 362 11.99 18.16 -8.08
C GLU A 362 13.33 18.22 -8.81
N SER A 363 14.32 17.40 -8.44
CA SER A 363 15.62 17.37 -9.11
C SER A 363 15.58 16.75 -10.51
N HIS A 364 14.44 16.17 -10.92
CA HIS A 364 14.28 15.40 -12.16
C HIS A 364 15.26 14.24 -12.35
N GLU A 365 16.08 13.91 -11.34
CA GLU A 365 16.99 12.76 -11.33
C GLU A 365 16.21 11.44 -11.38
N SER A 366 15.00 11.42 -10.79
CA SER A 366 14.11 10.27 -10.80
C SER A 366 12.65 10.74 -10.80
N PRO A 367 11.99 10.83 -11.98
CA PRO A 367 10.61 11.34 -12.09
C PRO A 367 9.55 10.42 -11.45
N GLU A 368 9.96 9.27 -10.89
CA GLU A 368 9.09 8.29 -10.23
C GLU A 368 9.46 8.09 -8.75
N ALA A 369 10.23 9.01 -8.15
CA ALA A 369 10.67 8.91 -6.76
C ALA A 369 9.50 8.84 -5.76
N TYR A 370 8.36 9.45 -6.08
CA TYR A 370 7.15 9.40 -5.24
C TYR A 370 6.56 7.99 -5.05
N LEU A 371 6.93 7.05 -5.91
CA LEU A 371 6.53 5.64 -5.84
C LEU A 371 7.52 4.78 -5.03
N THR A 372 8.66 5.34 -4.60
CA THR A 372 9.65 4.56 -3.86
C THR A 372 9.06 4.07 -2.52
N PRO A 373 9.14 2.77 -2.20
CA PRO A 373 8.66 2.24 -0.93
C PRO A 373 9.48 2.81 0.23
N ILE A 374 8.81 3.05 1.35
CA ILE A 374 9.45 3.56 2.58
C ILE A 374 9.22 2.55 3.69
N SER A 375 10.29 2.12 4.35
CA SER A 375 10.26 1.15 5.44
C SER A 375 10.97 1.72 6.66
N LYS A 376 10.29 1.78 7.82
CA LYS A 376 10.87 2.20 9.10
C LYS A 376 11.16 0.99 9.97
N VAL A 377 12.37 0.96 10.52
CA VAL A 377 12.93 -0.15 11.29
C VAL A 377 13.53 0.40 12.58
N ALA A 378 13.26 -0.24 13.72
CA ALA A 378 13.85 0.15 15.01
C ALA A 378 15.14 -0.65 15.29
N GLN A 379 16.10 -0.03 15.97
CA GLN A 379 17.30 -0.70 16.44
C GLN A 379 16.96 -1.93 17.28
N GLY A 380 17.53 -3.09 16.94
CA GLY A 380 17.26 -4.38 17.58
C GLY A 380 16.07 -5.16 17.00
N TYR A 381 15.29 -4.56 16.10
CA TYR A 381 14.17 -5.17 15.39
C TYR A 381 14.42 -5.18 13.87
N GLU A 382 15.68 -5.21 13.46
CA GLU A 382 16.03 -5.17 12.05
C GLU A 382 15.65 -6.45 11.30
N SER A 383 15.05 -6.30 10.11
CA SER A 383 14.70 -7.43 9.25
C SER A 383 15.91 -7.94 8.45
N PRO A 384 15.90 -9.21 8.01
CA PRO A 384 16.90 -9.71 7.05
C PRO A 384 16.99 -8.88 5.76
N ALA A 385 15.86 -8.31 5.31
CA ALA A 385 15.82 -7.43 4.15
C ALA A 385 16.59 -6.11 4.39
N PHE A 386 16.50 -5.55 5.59
CA PHE A 386 17.28 -4.38 5.98
C PHE A 386 18.78 -4.69 6.01
N PHE A 387 19.19 -5.79 6.64
CA PHE A 387 20.61 -6.18 6.68
C PHE A 387 21.18 -6.42 5.28
N LYS A 388 20.42 -7.10 4.42
CA LYS A 388 20.80 -7.26 3.03
C LYS A 388 20.95 -5.93 2.30
N ALA A 389 20.16 -4.92 2.65
CA ALA A 389 20.28 -3.59 2.06
C ALA A 389 21.60 -2.90 2.42
N LEU A 390 22.14 -3.14 3.61
CA LEU A 390 23.43 -2.62 4.08
C LEU A 390 24.64 -3.36 3.47
N GLU A 391 24.51 -4.68 3.24
CA GLU A 391 25.63 -5.50 2.80
C GLU A 391 26.08 -5.28 1.34
N VAL A 392 25.22 -4.66 0.52
CA VAL A 392 25.38 -4.52 -0.95
C VAL A 392 26.16 -3.27 -1.30
#